data_AF-A0A3D4PK55-F1
#
_entry.id   AF-A0A3D4PK55-F1
#
_cell.length_a   1.000
_cell.length_b   1.000
_cell.length_c   1.000
_cell.angle_alpha   90.00
_cell.angle_beta   90.00
_cell.angle_gamma   90.00
#
_symmetry.space_group_name_H-M   'P 1'
#
loop_
_entity.id
_entity.type
_entity.pdbx_description
1 polymer ?
#
loop_
_entity_poly.entity_id
_entity_poly.type
_entity_poly.pdbx_seq_one_letter_code
_entity_poly.pdbx_strand_id
1 'polypeptide(L)' 'EFDYSGQPAETFPFDQARERFSMFLLKKFGLPALYWHGMLRGRV' A
#
# COMPACT_ATOMS: atom_id res chain seq x y z
N GLU A 1 -4.01 -1.04 6.87
CA GLU A 1 -4.30 0.41 6.67
C GLU A 1 -5.43 0.79 7.61
N PHE A 2 -5.54 2.04 8.06
CA PHE A 2 -6.56 2.46 9.02
C PHE A 2 -7.16 3.81 8.65
N ASP A 3 -8.45 4.00 8.96
CA ASP A 3 -9.13 5.28 8.80
C ASP A 3 -8.95 6.20 10.02
N TYR A 4 -9.54 7.41 9.97
CA TYR A 4 -9.49 8.38 11.07
C TYR A 4 -10.22 7.92 12.35
N SER A 5 -11.05 6.88 12.27
CA SER A 5 -11.70 6.26 13.42
C SER A 5 -10.90 5.09 14.00
N GLY A 6 -9.74 4.78 13.41
CA GLY A 6 -8.85 3.70 13.82
C GLY A 6 -9.33 2.32 13.40
N GLN A 7 -10.32 2.23 12.51
CA GLN A 7 -10.80 0.95 11.97
C GLN A 7 -9.91 0.50 10.81
N PRO A 8 -9.68 -0.81 10.64
CA PRO A 8 -8.98 -1.33 9.48
C PRO A 8 -9.69 -0.94 8.18
N ALA A 9 -8.97 -0.28 7.28
CA ALA A 9 -9.45 0.19 5.98
C ALA A 9 -8.50 -0.33 4.90
N GLU A 10 -8.57 -1.62 4.62
CA GLU A 10 -7.65 -2.33 3.72
C GLU A 10 -7.95 -2.03 2.25
N THR A 11 -6.92 -1.64 1.50
CA THR A 11 -7.04 -1.38 0.06
C THR A 11 -7.26 -2.67 -0.75
N PHE A 12 -6.76 -3.80 -0.26
CA PHE A 12 -6.85 -5.08 -0.96
C PHE A 12 -7.91 -6.01 -0.32
N PRO A 13 -8.55 -6.91 -1.11
CA PRO A 13 -9.62 -7.79 -0.61
C PRO A 13 -9.07 -8.99 0.18
N PHE A 14 -8.13 -8.76 1.09
CA PHE A 14 -7.57 -9.76 1.99
C PHE A 14 -6.99 -9.11 3.25
N ASP A 15 -7.06 -9.83 4.37
CA ASP A 15 -6.49 -9.45 5.66
C ASP A 15 -5.00 -9.09 5.51
N GLN A 16 -4.71 -7.78 5.57
CA GLN A 16 -3.38 -7.16 5.52
C GLN A 16 -2.71 -7.11 6.91
N ALA A 17 -3.42 -7.47 7.99
CA ALA A 17 -2.83 -7.60 9.33
C ALA A 17 -1.97 -8.87 9.46
N ARG A 18 -2.17 -9.85 8.58
CA ARG A 18 -1.30 -11.04 8.48
C ARG A 18 -0.04 -10.76 7.66
N GLU A 19 1.06 -11.39 8.07
CA GLU A 19 2.30 -11.33 7.31
C GLU A 19 2.13 -11.98 5.93
N ARG A 20 2.50 -11.25 4.88
CA ARG A 20 2.42 -11.71 3.49
C ARG A 20 3.66 -11.27 2.72
N PHE A 21 4.28 -12.22 2.04
CA PHE A 21 5.42 -11.94 1.17
C PHE A 21 5.07 -10.95 0.03
N SER A 22 3.83 -10.98 -0.48
CA SER A 22 3.35 -10.01 -1.46
C SER A 22 3.35 -8.57 -0.93
N MET A 23 2.96 -8.36 0.34
CA MET A 23 3.02 -7.04 0.98
C MET A 23 4.46 -6.57 1.18
N PHE A 24 5.39 -7.49 1.47
CA PHE A 24 6.81 -7.17 1.51
C PHE A 24 7.33 -6.71 0.14
N LEU A 25 7.03 -7.43 -0.93
CA LEU A 25 7.44 -7.05 -2.29
C LEU A 25 6.83 -5.70 -2.72
N LEU A 26 5.53 -5.48 -2.44
CA LEU A 26 4.86 -4.22 -2.71
C LEU A 26 5.55 -3.06 -1.99
N LYS A 27 5.84 -3.22 -0.70
CA LYS A 27 6.50 -2.19 0.11
C LYS A 27 7.94 -1.92 -0.35
N LYS A 28 8.68 -2.97 -0.68
CA LYS A 28 10.10 -2.87 -1.05
C LYS A 28 10.32 -2.31 -2.45
N PHE A 29 9.47 -2.66 -3.41
CA PHE A 29 9.69 -2.34 -4.83
C PHE A 29 8.54 -1.54 -5.47
N GLY A 30 7.29 -1.84 -5.11
CA GLY A 30 6.12 -1.19 -5.70
C GLY A 30 5.96 0.26 -5.25
N LEU A 31 5.99 0.54 -3.94
CA LEU A 31 5.80 1.89 -3.41
C LEU A 31 6.86 2.89 -3.89
N PRO A 32 8.18 2.57 -3.91
CA PRO A 32 9.17 3.48 -4.47
C PRO A 32 8.93 3.80 -5.95
N ALA A 33 8.60 2.79 -6.76
CA ALA A 33 8.33 3.01 -8.18
C ALA A 33 7.07 3.87 -8.39
N LEU A 34 5.99 3.58 -7.66
CA LEU A 34 4.75 4.36 -7.70
C LEU A 34 4.99 5.82 -7.29
N TYR A 35 5.78 6.04 -6.25
CA TYR A 35 6.09 7.39 -5.76
C TYR A 35 6.83 8.21 -6.83
N TRP A 36 7.95 7.69 -7.36
CA TRP A 36 8.81 8.43 -8.29
C TRP A 36 8.22 8.59 -9.70
N HIS A 37 7.49 7.58 -10.18
CA HIS A 37 6.97 7.57 -11.56
C HIS A 37 5.49 7.96 -11.67
N GLY A 38 4.73 7.85 -10.58
CA GLY A 38 3.31 8.15 -10.51
C GLY A 38 3.01 9.43 -9.71
N MET A 39 3.12 9.35 -8.38
CA MET A 39 2.68 10.41 -7.46
C MET A 39 3.42 11.73 -7.69
N LEU A 40 4.75 11.72 -7.78
CA LEU A 40 5.53 12.94 -8.04
C LEU A 40 5.26 13.57 -9.40
N ARG A 41 4.70 12.80 -10.33
CA ARG A 41 4.35 13.27 -11.68
C ARG A 41 2.86 13.60 -11.82
N GLY A 42 2.08 13.51 -10.74
CA GLY A 42 0.64 13.78 -10.72
C GLY A 42 -0.19 12.84 -11.60
N ARG A 43 0.29 11.61 -11.83
CA ARG A 43 -0.41 10.60 -12.66
C ARG A 43 -1.30 9.66 -11.85
N VAL A 44 -1.34 9.87 -10.54
CA VAL A 44 -2.05 9.06 -9.54
C VAL A 44 -2.65 10.03 -8.53
#